data_AF-A0A8J7DWY2-F1
#
_entry.id   AF-A0A8J7DWY2-F1
#
_cell.length_a   1.000
_cell.length_b   1.000
_cell.length_c   1.000
_cell.angle_alpha   90.00
_cell.angle_beta   90.00
_cell.angle_gamma   90.00
#
_symmetry.space_group_name_H-M   'P 1'
#
loop_
_entity.id
_entity.type
_entity.pdbx_description
1 polymer ?
#
loop_
_entity_poly.entity_id
_entity_poly.type
_entity_poly.pdbx_seq_one_letter_code
_entity_poly.pdbx_strand_id
1 'polypeptide(L)'
;MVESTIRGKKMRSAQKVQTARTSVSKLPQKRPHSRNREQRIIRLARRTPSLSPHRNISARVRGKGYSLLRAFCFTSIICLSTLGVGVIGMKWLFQSLPTNNCYNPLPMTSDSERLYCIQLATEAGDLESLSAAMNWANRWEEENPLYLQGQQALQEWSSQVLAMAKQHLHAGNLEEAIAIVREIPLKSPLYPEAQVQIANWQKEWQQGAVLTQKFEAALKGEKWFDAFDVVESFNRFESEYWRSQWADRLIARLSREKIAAQKLDVARDLAKENTPEALAAAIAQVKQIDPKTHARQTAQVEADRWSRTILSIAEDRLKNENFSGAIATAQTIPPDSALYKEAQDWVTLTRAAKVAQKEDLTGLEDALEVVQAIDPNSPIFKQAKALAEEWQSQIQG
;
A
#
# COMPACT_ATOMS: atom_id res chain seq x y z
N MET A 1 -22.16 62.34 34.80
CA MET A 1 -21.47 63.64 34.95
C MET A 1 -20.47 63.76 33.81
N VAL A 2 -20.89 64.43 32.74
CA VAL A 2 -20.32 65.69 32.18
C VAL A 2 -18.97 65.43 31.50
N GLU A 3 -18.93 65.14 30.20
CA GLU A 3 -18.96 66.09 29.06
C GLU A 3 -17.83 67.14 29.05
N SER A 4 -16.97 67.07 28.04
CA SER A 4 -16.42 68.29 27.43
C SER A 4 -16.27 68.11 25.92
N THR A 5 -17.30 68.61 25.24
CA THR A 5 -17.40 68.98 23.83
C THR A 5 -16.43 70.12 23.48
N ILE A 6 -15.97 70.19 22.22
CA ILE A 6 -15.88 71.38 21.32
C ILE A 6 -15.14 70.91 20.04
N ARG A 7 -15.79 70.67 18.89
CA ARG A 7 -16.54 71.54 17.95
C ARG A 7 -15.62 72.29 16.96
N GLY A 8 -15.50 71.76 15.73
CA GLY A 8 -15.89 72.45 14.47
C GLY A 8 -14.67 72.78 13.59
N LYS A 9 -14.70 72.91 12.26
CA LYS A 9 -15.78 72.95 11.27
C LYS A 9 -15.15 72.80 9.86
N LYS A 10 -15.85 72.05 9.01
CA LYS A 10 -15.98 72.06 7.52
C LYS A 10 -15.28 73.17 6.71
N MET A 11 -14.77 72.82 5.52
CA MET A 11 -15.26 73.15 4.16
C MET A 11 -14.43 72.36 3.12
N ARG A 12 -15.00 71.44 2.32
CA ARG A 12 -15.57 71.61 0.96
C ARG A 12 -14.62 72.23 -0.07
N SER A 13 -14.18 71.41 -1.04
CA SER A 13 -14.20 71.77 -2.46
C SER A 13 -14.03 70.52 -3.31
N ALA A 14 -14.88 70.39 -4.33
CA ALA A 14 -14.91 69.33 -5.31
C ALA A 14 -14.07 69.71 -6.53
N GLN A 15 -13.38 68.75 -7.14
CA GLN A 15 -12.94 68.90 -8.52
C GLN A 15 -13.01 67.57 -9.28
N LYS A 16 -13.39 67.72 -10.54
CA LYS A 16 -14.07 66.79 -11.43
C LYS A 16 -13.08 66.30 -12.50
N VAL A 17 -13.26 65.04 -12.93
CA VAL A 17 -12.98 64.45 -14.26
C VAL A 17 -11.52 64.40 -14.74
N GLN A 18 -10.98 63.19 -14.92
CA GLN A 18 -10.58 62.70 -16.25
C GLN A 18 -10.33 61.19 -16.27
N THR A 19 -11.15 60.51 -17.07
CA THR A 19 -11.01 59.14 -17.54
C THR A 19 -9.82 59.01 -18.48
N ALA A 20 -8.87 58.13 -18.17
CA ALA A 20 -7.84 57.69 -19.10
C ALA A 20 -7.96 56.17 -19.32
N ARG A 21 -8.43 55.81 -20.52
CA ARG A 21 -8.29 54.49 -21.15
C ARG A 21 -6.89 54.39 -21.74
N THR A 22 -6.16 53.36 -21.37
CA THR A 22 -5.01 52.76 -22.07
C THR A 22 -4.64 51.54 -21.23
N SER A 23 -4.26 50.35 -21.70
CA SER A 23 -4.24 49.70 -23.01
C SER A 23 -3.79 48.28 -22.67
N VAL A 24 -4.59 47.27 -23.00
CA VAL A 24 -4.29 45.86 -22.71
C VAL A 24 -3.05 45.43 -23.51
N SER A 25 -1.92 45.21 -22.83
CA SER A 25 -0.72 44.64 -23.43
C SER A 25 -0.89 43.12 -23.58
N LYS A 26 -1.20 42.70 -24.81
CA LYS A 26 -1.23 41.30 -25.25
C LYS A 26 0.18 40.70 -25.16
N LEU A 27 0.36 39.66 -24.33
CA LEU A 27 1.48 38.72 -24.41
C LEU A 27 1.31 37.83 -25.65
N PRO A 28 2.33 37.63 -26.50
CA PRO A 28 2.19 36.86 -27.71
C PRO A 28 2.27 35.35 -27.44
N GLN A 29 1.25 34.64 -27.90
CA GLN A 29 1.22 33.19 -28.07
C GLN A 29 2.35 32.71 -29.00
N LYS A 30 3.24 31.86 -28.50
CA LYS A 30 4.07 31.01 -29.35
C LYS A 30 3.21 29.88 -29.92
N ARG A 31 2.97 29.91 -31.23
CA ARG A 31 2.53 28.74 -32.02
C ARG A 31 3.66 28.29 -32.95
N PRO A 32 3.69 26.99 -33.31
CA PRO A 32 4.86 26.33 -33.86
C PRO A 32 4.90 26.50 -35.39
N HIS A 33 6.09 26.70 -35.94
CA HIS A 33 6.29 26.63 -37.38
C HIS A 33 7.21 25.45 -37.75
N SER A 34 6.65 24.57 -38.56
CA SER A 34 7.31 23.53 -39.32
C SER A 34 8.01 24.11 -40.55
N ARG A 35 9.19 23.58 -40.90
CA ARG A 35 9.50 22.92 -42.20
C ARG A 35 11.01 22.91 -42.50
N ASN A 36 11.51 21.69 -42.71
CA ASN A 36 12.39 21.24 -43.80
C ASN A 36 13.81 21.81 -43.97
N ARG A 37 14.78 21.08 -43.39
CA ARG A 37 16.10 20.66 -43.93
C ARG A 37 16.83 20.13 -42.69
N GLU A 38 17.13 18.85 -42.52
CA GLU A 38 17.91 17.99 -43.40
C GLU A 38 17.48 16.53 -43.28
N GLN A 39 17.53 15.84 -44.42
CA GLN A 39 17.42 14.39 -44.54
C GLN A 39 18.84 13.79 -44.57
N ARG A 40 18.91 12.47 -44.26
CA ARG A 40 20.06 11.54 -44.23
C ARG A 40 20.62 11.45 -42.80
N ILE A 41 20.47 10.35 -42.06
CA ILE A 41 20.91 8.99 -42.37
C ILE A 41 20.17 7.97 -41.45
N ILE A 42 19.66 6.89 -42.07
CA ILE A 42 19.33 5.53 -41.55
C ILE A 42 18.09 5.31 -40.64
N ARG A 43 17.02 4.92 -41.36
CA ARG A 43 15.86 4.03 -41.09
C ARG A 43 16.26 2.68 -40.44
N LEU A 44 15.48 1.94 -39.65
CA LEU A 44 14.04 1.92 -39.34
C LEU A 44 13.81 1.07 -38.06
N ALA A 45 13.00 1.59 -37.14
CA ALA A 45 12.34 0.81 -36.10
C ALA A 45 10.94 0.37 -36.57
N ARG A 46 10.56 -0.85 -36.15
CA ARG A 46 9.23 -1.40 -35.80
C ARG A 46 7.97 -0.68 -36.32
N ARG A 47 6.99 -1.48 -36.75
CA ARG A 47 5.63 -1.54 -36.14
C ARG A 47 4.78 -2.68 -36.71
N THR A 48 4.25 -3.51 -35.81
CA THR A 48 3.01 -4.29 -35.97
C THR A 48 1.80 -3.34 -36.09
N PRO A 49 0.67 -3.75 -36.74
CA PRO A 49 -0.49 -4.16 -35.93
C PRO A 49 -1.58 -5.07 -36.58
N SER A 50 -2.41 -5.65 -35.69
CA SER A 50 -3.87 -5.90 -35.75
C SER A 50 -4.47 -7.15 -36.44
N LEU A 51 -5.62 -7.56 -35.89
CA LEU A 51 -6.33 -8.85 -35.98
C LEU A 51 -7.57 -8.82 -36.90
N SER A 52 -7.86 -10.00 -37.48
CA SER A 52 -9.17 -10.58 -37.94
C SER A 52 -9.79 -10.09 -39.28
N PRO A 53 -10.67 -10.87 -39.97
CA PRO A 53 -11.40 -12.07 -39.54
C PRO A 53 -11.43 -13.29 -40.52
N HIS A 54 -12.08 -14.34 -40.02
CA HIS A 54 -12.39 -15.68 -40.54
C HIS A 54 -12.60 -15.88 -42.05
N ARG A 55 -12.14 -17.04 -42.55
CA ARG A 55 -12.81 -17.78 -43.62
C ARG A 55 -12.71 -19.30 -43.40
N ASN A 56 -13.88 -19.92 -43.26
CA ASN A 56 -14.07 -21.36 -43.15
C ASN A 56 -13.80 -22.04 -44.50
N ILE A 57 -13.07 -23.17 -44.49
CA ILE A 57 -13.29 -24.25 -45.47
C ILE A 57 -13.29 -25.57 -44.70
N SER A 58 -14.47 -26.18 -44.68
CA SER A 58 -14.72 -27.55 -44.27
C SER A 58 -14.14 -28.55 -45.28
N ALA A 59 -13.44 -29.57 -44.82
CA ALA A 59 -13.32 -30.83 -45.55
C ALA A 59 -13.36 -32.01 -44.58
N ARG A 60 -14.48 -32.74 -44.64
CA ARG A 60 -14.71 -34.03 -44.01
C ARG A 60 -13.98 -35.10 -44.83
N VAL A 61 -13.05 -35.84 -44.22
CA VAL A 61 -12.63 -37.16 -44.74
C VAL A 61 -12.56 -38.16 -43.60
N ARG A 62 -13.16 -39.32 -43.86
CA ARG A 62 -13.45 -40.44 -42.98
C ARG A 62 -12.50 -41.59 -43.36
N GLY A 63 -11.83 -42.20 -42.38
CA GLY A 63 -11.62 -43.66 -42.35
C GLY A 63 -10.23 -44.25 -42.65
N LYS A 64 -9.75 -44.99 -41.63
CA LYS A 64 -8.98 -46.25 -41.64
C LYS A 64 -7.46 -46.24 -41.85
N GLY A 65 -6.76 -46.96 -40.95
CA GLY A 65 -5.60 -47.77 -41.34
C GLY A 65 -4.40 -47.74 -40.38
N TYR A 66 -4.43 -48.57 -39.33
CA TYR A 66 -3.32 -48.86 -38.42
C TYR A 66 -2.12 -49.45 -39.19
N SER A 67 -0.96 -48.77 -39.24
CA SER A 67 0.30 -49.38 -39.72
C SER A 67 1.60 -48.58 -39.50
N LEU A 68 1.69 -47.59 -38.59
CA LEU A 68 2.92 -46.77 -38.47
C LEU A 68 3.40 -46.46 -37.04
N LEU A 69 2.82 -47.11 -36.02
CA LEU A 69 3.19 -46.89 -34.62
C LEU A 69 4.25 -47.86 -34.07
N ARG A 70 4.66 -48.89 -34.82
CA ARG A 70 5.68 -49.87 -34.38
C ARG A 70 7.11 -49.56 -34.85
N ALA A 71 7.29 -48.65 -35.82
CA ALA A 71 8.61 -48.34 -36.38
C ALA A 71 9.32 -47.16 -35.68
N PHE A 72 8.59 -46.33 -34.93
CA PHE A 72 9.14 -45.13 -34.28
C PHE A 72 9.76 -45.39 -32.89
N CYS A 73 9.41 -46.51 -32.25
CA CYS A 73 9.92 -46.83 -30.92
C CYS A 73 11.35 -47.41 -30.93
N PHE A 74 11.79 -48.07 -32.02
CA PHE A 74 13.10 -48.70 -32.06
C PHE A 74 14.24 -47.75 -32.48
N THR A 75 13.96 -46.69 -33.25
CA THR A 75 14.97 -45.72 -33.67
C THR A 75 15.23 -44.62 -32.62
N SER A 76 14.28 -44.38 -31.70
CA SER A 76 14.47 -43.41 -30.61
C SER A 76 15.36 -43.93 -29.46
N ILE A 77 15.48 -45.25 -29.29
CA ILE A 77 16.28 -45.84 -28.20
C ILE A 77 17.79 -45.83 -28.52
N ILE A 78 18.17 -45.85 -29.81
CA ILE A 78 19.59 -45.92 -30.23
C ILE A 78 20.25 -44.53 -30.28
N CYS A 79 19.50 -43.46 -30.56
CA CYS A 79 20.04 -42.08 -30.54
C CYS A 79 20.14 -41.46 -29.14
N LEU A 80 19.53 -42.05 -28.11
CA LEU A 80 19.56 -41.52 -26.74
C LEU A 80 20.79 -41.97 -25.92
N SER A 81 21.53 -42.99 -26.36
CA SER A 81 22.66 -43.54 -25.59
C SER A 81 24.01 -42.91 -25.92
N THR A 82 24.20 -42.34 -27.12
CA THR A 82 25.49 -41.75 -27.53
C THR A 82 25.62 -40.25 -27.27
N LEU A 83 24.51 -39.53 -27.05
CA LEU A 83 24.50 -38.10 -26.69
C LEU A 83 24.45 -37.84 -25.18
N GLY A 84 24.10 -38.83 -24.35
CA GLY A 84 24.05 -38.66 -22.91
C GLY A 84 25.42 -38.62 -22.24
N VAL A 85 26.36 -39.46 -22.70
CA VAL A 85 27.63 -39.67 -21.99
C VAL A 85 28.61 -38.52 -22.20
N GLY A 86 28.67 -37.94 -23.41
CA GLY A 86 29.57 -36.81 -23.71
C GLY A 86 29.16 -35.50 -23.03
N VAL A 87 27.86 -35.24 -22.89
CA VAL A 87 27.35 -34.03 -22.23
C VAL A 87 27.53 -34.10 -20.71
N ILE A 88 27.41 -35.29 -20.10
CA ILE A 88 27.69 -35.48 -18.66
C ILE A 88 29.19 -35.27 -18.37
N GLY A 89 30.09 -35.79 -19.20
CA GLY A 89 31.53 -35.58 -19.05
C GLY A 89 31.95 -34.11 -19.21
N MET A 90 31.36 -33.40 -20.19
CA MET A 90 31.60 -31.96 -20.37
C MET A 90 31.01 -31.13 -19.23
N LYS A 91 29.85 -31.51 -18.67
CA LYS A 91 29.22 -30.83 -17.53
C LYS A 91 29.97 -31.08 -16.21
N TRP A 92 30.63 -32.22 -16.05
CA TRP A 92 31.57 -32.50 -14.95
C TRP A 92 32.89 -31.73 -15.06
N LEU A 93 33.36 -31.45 -16.28
CA LEU A 93 34.55 -30.60 -16.50
C LEU A 93 34.25 -29.10 -16.32
N PHE A 94 33.00 -28.67 -16.52
CA PHE A 94 32.55 -27.28 -16.33
C PHE A 94 31.81 -27.02 -15.01
N GLN A 95 31.49 -28.06 -14.21
CA GLN A 95 31.11 -27.89 -12.82
C GLN A 95 32.37 -27.54 -12.04
N SER A 96 32.57 -26.21 -11.86
CA SER A 96 33.41 -25.58 -10.84
C SER A 96 34.20 -26.59 -10.00
N LEU A 97 35.47 -26.79 -10.36
CA LEU A 97 36.40 -27.52 -9.50
C LEU A 97 36.19 -27.03 -8.07
N PRO A 98 35.83 -27.90 -7.12
CA PRO A 98 35.56 -27.45 -5.77
C PRO A 98 36.83 -26.79 -5.24
N THR A 99 36.79 -25.47 -5.02
CA THR A 99 37.76 -24.69 -4.21
C THR A 99 37.77 -25.16 -2.74
N ASN A 100 36.97 -26.19 -2.45
CA ASN A 100 36.70 -26.83 -1.16
C ASN A 100 37.93 -27.44 -0.45
N ASN A 101 39.14 -27.27 -0.99
CA ASN A 101 40.37 -27.74 -0.37
C ASN A 101 41.39 -26.62 -0.03
N CYS A 102 41.08 -25.34 -0.27
CA CYS A 102 41.98 -24.25 0.13
C CYS A 102 42.15 -24.15 1.66
N TYR A 103 41.10 -24.50 2.42
CA TYR A 103 41.08 -24.44 3.88
C TYR A 103 41.56 -25.72 4.58
N ASN A 104 41.66 -26.84 3.84
CA ASN A 104 42.24 -28.12 4.26
C ASN A 104 43.38 -28.53 3.30
N PRO A 105 44.52 -27.83 3.35
CA PRO A 105 45.60 -28.06 2.40
C PRO A 105 46.30 -29.40 2.62
N LEU A 106 46.93 -29.91 1.56
CA LEU A 106 47.81 -31.08 1.66
C LEU A 106 49.01 -30.77 2.58
N PRO A 107 49.62 -31.80 3.21
CA PRO A 107 50.69 -31.61 4.19
C PRO A 107 51.92 -30.82 3.70
N MET A 108 52.13 -30.71 2.39
CA MET A 108 53.31 -30.10 1.78
C MET A 108 53.03 -28.76 1.07
N THR A 109 51.79 -28.22 1.14
CA THR A 109 51.47 -26.93 0.50
C THR A 109 52.07 -25.77 1.28
N SER A 110 52.82 -24.90 0.61
CA SER A 110 53.40 -23.69 1.23
C SER A 110 52.34 -22.66 1.63
N ASP A 111 52.61 -21.82 2.63
CA ASP A 111 51.65 -20.81 3.07
C ASP A 111 51.33 -19.76 1.99
N SER A 112 52.26 -19.50 1.06
CA SER A 112 52.03 -18.64 -0.11
C SER A 112 51.06 -19.25 -1.12
N GLU A 113 51.16 -20.55 -1.38
CA GLU A 113 50.22 -21.27 -2.27
C GLU A 113 48.83 -21.35 -1.64
N ARG A 114 48.76 -21.50 -0.31
CA ARG A 114 47.49 -21.47 0.44
C ARG A 114 46.83 -20.11 0.38
N LEU A 115 47.58 -19.03 0.64
CA LEU A 115 47.06 -17.66 0.57
C LEU A 115 46.49 -17.38 -0.83
N TYR A 116 47.21 -17.77 -1.89
CA TYR A 116 46.75 -17.61 -3.26
C TYR A 116 45.46 -18.41 -3.55
N CYS A 117 45.37 -19.66 -3.08
CA CYS A 117 44.16 -20.48 -3.21
C CYS A 117 42.96 -19.81 -2.52
N ILE A 118 43.15 -19.28 -1.32
CA ILE A 118 42.10 -18.60 -0.54
C ILE A 118 41.66 -17.31 -1.25
N GLN A 119 42.60 -16.52 -1.78
CA GLN A 119 42.27 -15.34 -2.58
C GLN A 119 41.39 -15.70 -3.78
N LEU A 120 41.75 -16.75 -4.52
CA LEU A 120 40.95 -17.28 -5.63
C LEU A 120 39.56 -17.75 -5.16
N ALA A 121 39.48 -18.41 -4.00
CA ALA A 121 38.21 -18.85 -3.43
C ALA A 121 37.29 -17.69 -3.03
N THR A 122 37.86 -16.54 -2.64
CA THR A 122 37.10 -15.34 -2.28
C THR A 122 36.69 -14.47 -3.47
N GLU A 123 37.07 -14.79 -4.71
CA GLU A 123 36.71 -14.00 -5.89
C GLU A 123 35.20 -13.87 -6.10
N ALA A 124 34.43 -14.88 -5.66
CA ALA A 124 32.97 -14.84 -5.71
C ALA A 124 32.36 -13.78 -4.77
N GLY A 125 33.12 -13.33 -3.76
CA GLY A 125 32.72 -12.30 -2.80
C GLY A 125 31.57 -12.72 -1.87
N ASP A 126 31.32 -14.02 -1.72
CA ASP A 126 30.27 -14.52 -0.82
C ASP A 126 30.72 -14.50 0.65
N LEU A 127 29.76 -14.32 1.56
CA LEU A 127 30.04 -14.15 2.98
C LEU A 127 30.72 -15.37 3.62
N GLU A 128 30.35 -16.58 3.18
CA GLU A 128 30.88 -17.83 3.72
C GLU A 128 32.37 -17.96 3.39
N SER A 129 32.73 -17.78 2.11
CA SER A 129 34.13 -17.79 1.66
C SER A 129 34.95 -16.68 2.31
N LEU A 130 34.41 -15.47 2.41
CA LEU A 130 35.10 -14.34 3.06
C LEU A 130 35.31 -14.59 4.55
N SER A 131 34.29 -15.06 5.28
CA SER A 131 34.42 -15.39 6.71
C SER A 131 35.45 -16.51 6.93
N ALA A 132 35.43 -17.56 6.11
CA ALA A 132 36.42 -18.63 6.18
C ALA A 132 37.86 -18.14 5.92
N ALA A 133 38.06 -17.28 4.91
CA ALA A 133 39.33 -16.65 4.57
C ALA A 133 39.87 -15.77 5.70
N MET A 134 39.02 -14.89 6.25
CA MET A 134 39.39 -14.01 7.36
C MET A 134 39.72 -14.80 8.63
N ASN A 135 38.94 -15.83 8.97
CA ASN A 135 39.21 -16.71 10.11
C ASN A 135 40.52 -17.50 9.94
N TRP A 136 40.91 -17.81 8.70
CA TRP A 136 42.21 -18.41 8.39
C TRP A 136 43.37 -17.42 8.63
N ALA A 137 43.30 -16.22 8.05
CA ALA A 137 44.35 -15.20 8.20
C ALA A 137 44.49 -14.70 9.64
N ASN A 138 43.38 -14.65 10.40
CA ASN A 138 43.35 -14.23 11.81
C ASN A 138 44.21 -15.12 12.74
N ARG A 139 44.60 -16.32 12.30
CA ARG A 139 45.46 -17.22 13.09
C ARG A 139 46.96 -16.89 13.01
N TRP A 140 47.38 -16.06 12.06
CA TRP A 140 48.81 -15.74 11.91
C TRP A 140 49.31 -14.84 13.04
N GLU A 141 50.55 -15.11 13.44
CA GLU A 141 51.34 -14.33 14.40
C GLU A 141 52.31 -13.42 13.63
N GLU A 142 52.85 -12.40 14.30
CA GLU A 142 53.70 -11.37 13.68
C GLU A 142 55.01 -11.95 13.12
N GLU A 143 55.46 -13.08 13.68
CA GLU A 143 56.66 -13.82 13.30
C GLU A 143 56.49 -14.59 11.98
N ASN A 144 55.27 -14.70 11.44
CA ASN A 144 55.03 -15.37 10.17
C ASN A 144 55.62 -14.54 9.00
N PRO A 145 56.44 -15.12 8.10
CA PRO A 145 57.02 -14.40 6.96
C PRO A 145 56.00 -13.74 6.03
N LEU A 146 54.75 -14.21 6.03
CA LEU A 146 53.64 -13.68 5.23
C LEU A 146 52.68 -12.81 6.04
N TYR A 147 53.00 -12.46 7.29
CA TYR A 147 52.09 -11.71 8.16
C TYR A 147 51.55 -10.44 7.51
N LEU A 148 52.41 -9.65 6.86
CA LEU A 148 51.99 -8.41 6.19
C LEU A 148 51.00 -8.67 5.04
N GLN A 149 51.25 -9.68 4.21
CA GLN A 149 50.36 -10.08 3.13
C GLN A 149 49.02 -10.60 3.67
N GLY A 150 49.06 -11.36 4.77
CA GLY A 150 47.86 -11.82 5.48
C GLY A 150 47.04 -10.66 6.03
N GLN A 151 47.67 -9.64 6.61
CA GLN A 151 46.99 -8.43 7.10
C GLN A 151 46.36 -7.61 5.98
N GLN A 152 47.05 -7.49 4.83
CA GLN A 152 46.49 -6.85 3.64
C GLN A 152 45.27 -7.59 3.11
N ALA A 153 45.35 -8.92 2.97
CA ALA A 153 44.22 -9.75 2.55
C ALA A 153 43.06 -9.65 3.54
N LEU A 154 43.34 -9.70 4.85
CA LEU A 154 42.34 -9.55 5.91
C LEU A 154 41.62 -8.20 5.84
N GLN A 155 42.35 -7.11 5.59
CA GLN A 155 41.76 -5.78 5.39
C GLN A 155 40.85 -5.75 4.15
N GLU A 156 41.28 -6.33 3.03
CA GLU A 156 40.51 -6.37 1.79
C GLU A 156 39.20 -7.16 1.96
N TRP A 157 39.27 -8.38 2.49
CA TRP A 157 38.09 -9.20 2.75
C TRP A 157 37.14 -8.55 3.76
N SER A 158 37.69 -7.92 4.81
CA SER A 158 36.87 -7.16 5.78
C SER A 158 36.15 -5.99 5.11
N SER A 159 36.79 -5.31 4.15
CA SER A 159 36.16 -4.23 3.38
C SER A 159 35.01 -4.74 2.51
N GLN A 160 35.14 -5.94 1.92
CA GLN A 160 34.05 -6.56 1.15
C GLN A 160 32.87 -6.94 2.06
N VAL A 161 33.14 -7.47 3.25
CA VAL A 161 32.12 -7.76 4.26
C VAL A 161 31.39 -6.49 4.72
N LEU A 162 32.11 -5.39 4.96
CA LEU A 162 31.50 -4.09 5.26
C LEU A 162 30.62 -3.57 4.11
N ALA A 163 31.05 -3.75 2.86
CA ALA A 163 30.26 -3.36 1.69
C ALA A 163 28.96 -4.18 1.59
N MET A 164 29.02 -5.48 1.84
CA MET A 164 27.86 -6.36 1.89
C MET A 164 26.89 -5.94 3.00
N ALA A 165 27.39 -5.67 4.21
CA ALA A 165 26.55 -5.18 5.31
C ALA A 165 25.82 -3.87 4.94
N LYS A 166 26.49 -2.95 4.25
CA LYS A 166 25.86 -1.70 3.75
C LYS A 166 24.72 -1.98 2.78
N GLN A 167 24.83 -2.99 1.91
CA GLN A 167 23.71 -3.37 1.03
C GLN A 167 22.48 -3.81 1.82
N HIS A 168 22.67 -4.54 2.92
CA HIS A 168 21.57 -4.91 3.84
C HIS A 168 20.97 -3.68 4.52
N LEU A 169 21.77 -2.69 4.93
CA LEU A 169 21.23 -1.42 5.43
C LEU A 169 20.41 -0.66 4.40
N HIS A 170 20.86 -0.63 3.14
CA HIS A 170 20.09 0.00 2.06
C HIS A 170 18.74 -0.68 1.84
N ALA A 171 18.61 -1.96 2.18
CA ALA A 171 17.34 -2.69 2.19
C ALA A 171 16.50 -2.48 3.47
N GLY A 172 17.03 -1.77 4.47
CA GLY A 172 16.39 -1.56 5.77
C GLY A 172 16.65 -2.66 6.81
N ASN A 173 17.56 -3.59 6.51
CA ASN A 173 17.84 -4.79 7.30
C ASN A 173 19.04 -4.55 8.24
N LEU A 174 18.81 -3.82 9.34
CA LEU A 174 19.87 -3.47 10.30
C LEU A 174 20.49 -4.69 10.98
N GLU A 175 19.67 -5.62 11.47
CA GLU A 175 20.16 -6.75 12.26
C GLU A 175 21.03 -7.67 11.41
N GLU A 176 20.64 -7.92 10.16
CA GLU A 176 21.42 -8.66 9.19
C GLU A 176 22.72 -7.94 8.85
N ALA A 177 22.68 -6.62 8.65
CA ALA A 177 23.89 -5.83 8.42
C ALA A 177 24.86 -5.94 9.60
N ILE A 178 24.38 -5.82 10.84
CA ILE A 178 25.21 -5.96 12.04
C ILE A 178 25.78 -7.37 12.15
N ALA A 179 24.99 -8.40 11.88
CA ALA A 179 25.44 -9.79 11.90
C ALA A 179 26.60 -10.00 10.91
N ILE A 180 26.49 -9.45 9.70
CA ILE A 180 27.56 -9.50 8.69
C ILE A 180 28.83 -8.80 9.18
N VAL A 181 28.71 -7.59 9.75
CA VAL A 181 29.89 -6.87 10.27
C VAL A 181 30.57 -7.62 11.43
N ARG A 182 29.82 -8.38 12.23
CA ARG A 182 30.36 -9.19 13.33
C ARG A 182 31.24 -10.36 12.87
N GLU A 183 31.18 -10.75 11.59
CA GLU A 183 32.10 -11.74 11.01
C GLU A 183 33.53 -11.21 10.86
N ILE A 184 33.74 -9.90 10.97
CA ILE A 184 35.08 -9.29 10.91
C ILE A 184 35.84 -9.63 12.21
N PRO A 185 36.98 -10.33 12.11
CA PRO A 185 37.70 -10.78 13.30
C PRO A 185 38.47 -9.65 13.99
N LEU A 186 38.75 -9.83 15.28
CA LEU A 186 39.43 -8.84 16.15
C LEU A 186 40.78 -8.35 15.63
N LYS A 187 41.58 -9.21 14.99
CA LYS A 187 42.89 -8.81 14.45
C LYS A 187 42.79 -8.11 13.08
N SER A 188 41.59 -7.96 12.51
CA SER A 188 41.42 -7.22 11.27
C SER A 188 41.79 -5.75 11.48
N PRO A 189 42.56 -5.14 10.56
CA PRO A 189 42.82 -3.70 10.60
C PRO A 189 41.55 -2.84 10.58
N LEU A 190 40.43 -3.38 10.05
CA LEU A 190 39.14 -2.68 10.01
C LEU A 190 38.24 -2.97 11.21
N TYR A 191 38.65 -3.80 12.17
CA TYR A 191 37.80 -4.14 13.32
C TYR A 191 37.36 -2.91 14.14
N PRO A 192 38.24 -1.95 14.49
CA PRO A 192 37.81 -0.75 15.22
C PRO A 192 36.79 0.10 14.45
N GLU A 193 37.00 0.27 13.15
CA GLU A 193 36.05 0.99 12.28
C GLU A 193 34.70 0.25 12.22
N ALA A 194 34.73 -1.07 12.06
CA ALA A 194 33.55 -1.92 12.01
C ALA A 194 32.68 -1.79 13.28
N GLN A 195 33.28 -1.76 14.47
CA GLN A 195 32.54 -1.56 15.72
C GLN A 195 31.92 -0.16 15.81
N VAL A 196 32.63 0.88 15.35
CA VAL A 196 32.10 2.25 15.27
C VAL A 196 30.92 2.32 14.30
N GLN A 197 30.99 1.65 13.14
CA GLN A 197 29.90 1.58 12.18
C GLN A 197 28.65 0.92 12.78
N ILE A 198 28.80 -0.21 13.47
CA ILE A 198 27.68 -0.86 14.17
C ILE A 198 27.02 0.12 15.15
N ALA A 199 27.80 0.79 15.99
CA ALA A 199 27.28 1.73 16.97
C ALA A 199 26.54 2.91 16.32
N ASN A 200 27.09 3.45 15.23
CA ASN A 200 26.48 4.54 14.47
C ASN A 200 25.16 4.11 13.84
N TRP A 201 25.11 2.94 13.19
CA TRP A 201 23.89 2.43 12.58
C TRP A 201 22.79 2.16 13.60
N GLN A 202 23.14 1.55 14.74
CA GLN A 202 22.19 1.32 15.82
C GLN A 202 21.61 2.64 16.35
N LYS A 203 22.46 3.64 16.57
CA LYS A 203 22.03 4.97 17.00
C LYS A 203 21.11 5.63 15.97
N GLU A 204 21.47 5.58 14.68
CA GLU A 204 20.67 6.14 13.60
C GLU A 204 19.29 5.46 13.52
N TRP A 205 19.22 4.13 13.62
CA TRP A 205 17.95 3.41 13.61
C TRP A 205 17.06 3.74 14.81
N GLN A 206 17.65 3.91 16.00
CA GLN A 206 16.90 4.36 17.18
C GLN A 206 16.31 5.76 16.96
N GLN A 207 17.08 6.69 16.39
CA GLN A 207 16.59 8.02 16.04
C GLN A 207 15.47 7.96 14.99
N GLY A 208 15.63 7.14 13.96
CA GLY A 208 14.61 6.93 12.93
C GLY A 208 13.31 6.35 13.47
N ALA A 209 13.40 5.42 14.44
CA ALA A 209 12.23 4.86 15.12
C ALA A 209 11.48 5.93 15.93
N VAL A 210 12.18 6.78 16.67
CA VAL A 210 11.58 7.89 17.42
C VAL A 210 10.89 8.90 16.49
N LEU A 211 11.54 9.27 15.37
CA LEU A 211 10.91 10.14 14.37
C LEU A 211 9.67 9.48 13.76
N THR A 212 9.73 8.20 13.41
CA THR A 212 8.59 7.46 12.89
C THR A 212 7.42 7.48 13.88
N GLN A 213 7.66 7.30 15.18
CA GLN A 213 6.60 7.41 16.19
C GLN A 213 5.96 8.81 16.23
N LYS A 214 6.78 9.87 16.11
CA LYS A 214 6.26 11.25 16.02
C LYS A 214 5.42 11.47 14.77
N PHE A 215 5.82 10.91 13.63
CA PHE A 215 5.05 10.95 12.39
C PHE A 215 3.67 10.30 12.57
N GLU A 216 3.60 9.09 13.17
CA GLU A 216 2.34 8.41 13.44
C GLU A 216 1.43 9.20 14.39
N ALA A 217 2.01 9.78 15.45
CA ALA A 217 1.26 10.64 16.37
C ALA A 217 0.70 11.89 15.67
N ALA A 218 1.47 12.51 14.78
CA ALA A 218 1.04 13.65 13.98
C ALA A 218 -0.09 13.28 13.01
N LEU A 219 0.00 12.13 12.33
CA LEU A 219 -1.08 11.62 11.46
C LEU A 219 -2.37 11.40 12.25
N LYS A 220 -2.30 10.74 13.40
CA LYS A 220 -3.49 10.51 14.25
C LYS A 220 -4.12 11.81 14.75
N GLY A 221 -3.30 12.83 15.00
CA GLY A 221 -3.75 14.16 15.39
C GLY A 221 -4.12 15.07 14.23
N GLU A 222 -4.12 14.56 12.98
CA GLU A 222 -4.35 15.34 11.75
C GLU A 222 -3.42 16.57 11.61
N LYS A 223 -2.23 16.50 12.22
CA LYS A 223 -1.21 17.55 12.20
C LYS A 223 -0.33 17.38 10.97
N TRP A 224 -0.89 17.70 9.80
CA TRP A 224 -0.25 17.45 8.50
C TRP A 224 1.11 18.14 8.33
N PHE A 225 1.25 19.35 8.88
CA PHE A 225 2.51 20.11 8.83
C PHE A 225 3.58 19.45 9.71
N ASP A 226 3.25 19.14 10.97
CA ASP A 226 4.16 18.44 11.88
C ASP A 226 4.60 17.08 11.30
N ALA A 227 3.68 16.34 10.66
CA ALA A 227 4.00 15.08 9.99
C ALA A 227 4.99 15.29 8.82
N PHE A 228 4.80 16.34 8.02
CA PHE A 228 5.72 16.68 6.94
C PHE A 228 7.10 17.11 7.47
N ASP A 229 7.16 17.92 8.53
CA ASP A 229 8.42 18.33 9.17
C ASP A 229 9.22 17.13 9.69
N VAL A 230 8.53 16.09 10.17
CA VAL A 230 9.18 14.84 10.56
C VAL A 230 9.78 14.12 9.35
N VAL A 231 9.09 14.09 8.20
CA VAL A 231 9.65 13.53 6.95
C VAL A 231 10.93 14.27 6.57
N GLU A 232 10.92 15.59 6.58
CA GLU A 232 12.09 16.42 6.25
C GLU A 232 13.27 16.19 7.21
N SER A 233 13.00 15.82 8.46
CA SER A 233 14.04 15.51 9.44
C SER A 233 14.89 14.29 9.03
N PHE A 234 14.36 13.37 8.23
CA PHE A 234 15.11 12.23 7.71
C PHE A 234 16.20 12.63 6.70
N ASN A 235 16.13 13.82 6.08
CA ASN A 235 17.16 14.32 5.15
C ASN A 235 18.54 14.49 5.80
N ARG A 236 18.62 14.49 7.13
CA ARG A 236 19.85 14.63 7.91
C ARG A 236 20.56 13.31 8.21
N PHE A 237 19.93 12.18 7.88
CA PHE A 237 20.46 10.85 8.17
C PHE A 237 21.57 10.49 7.17
N GLU A 238 22.56 9.71 7.58
CA GLU A 238 23.63 9.31 6.66
C GLU A 238 23.11 8.26 5.67
N SER A 239 22.32 7.30 6.16
CA SER A 239 21.78 6.23 5.33
C SER A 239 20.81 6.71 4.24
N GLU A 240 21.05 6.24 3.03
CA GLU A 240 20.16 6.47 1.89
C GLU A 240 18.78 5.83 2.09
N TYR A 241 18.69 4.73 2.84
CA TYR A 241 17.43 4.09 3.18
C TYR A 241 16.47 5.07 3.87
N TRP A 242 16.98 5.80 4.88
CA TRP A 242 16.18 6.76 5.65
C TRP A 242 15.85 8.00 4.81
N ARG A 243 16.84 8.56 4.11
CA ARG A 243 16.69 9.79 3.31
C ARG A 243 15.76 9.65 2.11
N SER A 244 15.71 8.47 1.48
CA SER A 244 14.90 8.24 0.27
C SER A 244 13.79 7.23 0.53
N GLN A 245 14.10 5.94 0.57
CA GLN A 245 13.08 4.88 0.53
C GLN A 245 12.08 4.96 1.70
N TRP A 246 12.54 5.30 2.91
CA TRP A 246 11.66 5.49 4.05
C TRP A 246 10.87 6.79 3.93
N ALA A 247 11.52 7.92 3.66
CA ALA A 247 10.89 9.22 3.49
C ALA A 247 9.77 9.18 2.41
N ASP A 248 10.03 8.57 1.25
CA ASP A 248 9.06 8.42 0.16
C ASP A 248 7.81 7.63 0.61
N ARG A 249 8.01 6.58 1.41
CA ARG A 249 6.91 5.80 2.00
C ARG A 249 6.08 6.64 2.97
N LEU A 250 6.74 7.47 3.79
CA LEU A 250 6.05 8.36 4.71
C LEU A 250 5.25 9.44 3.95
N ILE A 251 5.82 10.05 2.91
CA ILE A 251 5.11 11.03 2.05
C ILE A 251 3.88 10.39 1.42
N ALA A 252 4.02 9.19 0.85
CA ALA A 252 2.90 8.46 0.27
C ALA A 252 1.80 8.17 1.31
N ARG A 253 2.18 7.82 2.54
CA ARG A 253 1.23 7.60 3.64
C ARG A 253 0.53 8.89 4.07
N LEU A 254 1.29 9.97 4.27
CA LEU A 254 0.77 11.30 4.61
C LEU A 254 -0.26 11.78 3.59
N SER A 255 0.03 11.64 2.29
CA SER A 255 -0.88 12.02 1.21
C SER A 255 -2.19 11.23 1.27
N ARG A 256 -2.12 9.90 1.48
CA ARG A 256 -3.32 9.05 1.61
C ARG A 256 -4.19 9.46 2.80
N GLU A 257 -3.58 9.68 3.96
CA GLU A 257 -4.31 10.12 5.17
C GLU A 257 -4.98 11.48 4.97
N LYS A 258 -4.27 12.44 4.38
CA LYS A 258 -4.82 13.78 4.10
C LYS A 258 -6.01 13.72 3.15
N ILE A 259 -5.92 12.95 2.07
CA ILE A 259 -7.04 12.75 1.13
C ILE A 259 -8.23 12.08 1.82
N ALA A 260 -7.95 11.08 2.68
CA ALA A 260 -8.99 10.38 3.41
C ALA A 260 -9.71 11.29 4.42
N ALA A 261 -8.98 12.14 5.15
CA ALA A 261 -9.55 13.14 6.04
C ALA A 261 -10.42 14.15 5.27
N GLN A 262 -9.96 14.66 4.13
CA GLN A 262 -10.76 15.56 3.28
C GLN A 262 -12.07 14.92 2.80
N LYS A 263 -12.04 13.63 2.42
CA LYS A 263 -13.25 12.90 2.03
C LYS A 263 -14.22 12.73 3.21
N LEU A 264 -13.70 12.49 4.41
CA LEU A 264 -14.51 12.45 5.62
C LEU A 264 -15.16 13.81 5.90
N ASP A 265 -14.44 14.91 5.73
CA ASP A 265 -15.00 16.25 5.91
C ASP A 265 -16.13 16.54 4.90
N VAL A 266 -15.97 16.12 3.64
CA VAL A 266 -17.06 16.19 2.64
C VAL A 266 -18.28 15.36 3.07
N ALA A 267 -18.06 14.15 3.61
CA ALA A 267 -19.15 13.33 4.13
C ALA A 267 -19.87 14.02 5.31
N ARG A 268 -19.12 14.61 6.24
CA ARG A 268 -19.65 15.37 7.36
C ARG A 268 -20.44 16.59 6.92
N ASP A 269 -19.96 17.30 5.90
CA ASP A 269 -20.65 18.46 5.34
C ASP A 269 -22.01 18.09 4.74
N LEU A 270 -22.09 16.97 4.01
CA LEU A 270 -23.36 16.42 3.54
C LEU A 270 -24.29 16.09 4.71
N ALA A 271 -23.76 15.44 5.74
CA ALA A 271 -24.56 15.01 6.89
C ALA A 271 -25.15 16.17 7.71
N LYS A 272 -24.65 17.41 7.59
CA LYS A 272 -25.16 18.59 8.32
C LYS A 272 -26.61 18.92 8.02
N GLU A 273 -27.09 18.60 6.82
CA GLU A 273 -28.49 18.82 6.45
C GLU A 273 -29.45 17.94 7.27
N ASN A 274 -28.94 16.84 7.82
CA ASN A 274 -29.70 15.89 8.66
C ASN A 274 -30.98 15.34 8.00
N THR A 275 -31.03 15.34 6.67
CA THR A 275 -32.10 14.72 5.88
C THR A 275 -31.72 13.27 5.53
N PRO A 276 -32.70 12.36 5.33
CA PRO A 276 -32.40 10.99 4.95
C PRO A 276 -31.52 10.85 3.71
N GLU A 277 -31.74 11.71 2.72
CA GLU A 277 -31.01 11.71 1.45
C GLU A 277 -29.56 12.19 1.64
N ALA A 278 -29.35 13.26 2.43
CA ALA A 278 -28.02 13.79 2.68
C ALA A 278 -27.18 12.87 3.59
N LEU A 279 -27.82 12.24 4.59
CA LEU A 279 -27.18 11.24 5.43
C LEU A 279 -26.80 9.98 4.63
N ALA A 280 -27.68 9.51 3.73
CA ALA A 280 -27.36 8.40 2.83
C ALA A 280 -26.21 8.74 1.87
N ALA A 281 -26.19 9.96 1.33
CA ALA A 281 -25.08 10.45 0.52
C ALA A 281 -23.76 10.51 1.31
N ALA A 282 -23.79 10.96 2.56
CA ALA A 282 -22.64 10.95 3.46
C ALA A 282 -22.10 9.54 3.71
N ILE A 283 -22.97 8.57 3.99
CA ILE A 283 -22.60 7.15 4.15
C ILE A 283 -21.94 6.62 2.87
N ALA A 284 -22.46 6.96 1.70
CA ALA A 284 -21.87 6.56 0.43
C ALA A 284 -20.46 7.15 0.20
N GLN A 285 -20.18 8.36 0.70
CA GLN A 285 -18.82 8.95 0.65
C GLN A 285 -17.83 8.17 1.52
N VAL A 286 -18.26 7.67 2.68
CA VAL A 286 -17.40 6.91 3.60
C VAL A 286 -16.80 5.66 2.94
N LYS A 287 -17.54 5.02 2.02
CA LYS A 287 -17.04 3.88 1.24
C LYS A 287 -15.84 4.23 0.35
N GLN A 288 -15.74 5.48 -0.10
CA GLN A 288 -14.68 5.93 -1.00
C GLN A 288 -13.38 6.28 -0.27
N ILE A 289 -13.39 6.19 1.07
CA ILE A 289 -12.23 6.44 1.92
C ILE A 289 -11.36 5.18 1.95
N ASP A 290 -10.04 5.33 1.79
CA ASP A 290 -9.11 4.21 1.79
C ASP A 290 -9.18 3.43 3.12
N PRO A 291 -9.44 2.11 3.10
CA PRO A 291 -9.63 1.33 4.32
C PRO A 291 -8.42 1.26 5.25
N LYS A 292 -7.22 1.60 4.77
CA LYS A 292 -5.98 1.57 5.55
C LYS A 292 -5.73 2.86 6.36
N THR A 293 -6.61 3.85 6.23
CA THR A 293 -6.42 5.18 6.84
C THR A 293 -7.09 5.30 8.20
N HIS A 294 -6.55 6.18 9.05
CA HIS A 294 -7.18 6.49 10.34
C HIS A 294 -8.55 7.13 10.14
N ALA A 295 -8.68 8.00 9.13
CA ALA A 295 -9.96 8.63 8.79
C ALA A 295 -11.05 7.60 8.48
N ARG A 296 -10.74 6.44 7.88
CA ARG A 296 -11.75 5.40 7.63
C ARG A 296 -12.38 4.88 8.91
N GLN A 297 -11.60 4.67 9.96
CA GLN A 297 -12.08 4.13 11.23
C GLN A 297 -13.10 5.09 11.86
N THR A 298 -12.75 6.37 11.92
CA THR A 298 -13.65 7.45 12.36
C THR A 298 -14.90 7.53 11.48
N ALA A 299 -14.71 7.49 10.16
CA ALA A 299 -15.79 7.56 9.19
C ALA A 299 -16.81 6.42 9.32
N GLN A 300 -16.36 5.20 9.68
CA GLN A 300 -17.27 4.07 9.87
C GLN A 300 -18.20 4.29 11.07
N VAL A 301 -17.65 4.77 12.18
CA VAL A 301 -18.44 5.08 13.39
C VAL A 301 -19.48 6.18 13.10
N GLU A 302 -19.10 7.19 12.34
CA GLU A 302 -20.02 8.25 11.92
C GLU A 302 -21.10 7.75 10.94
N ALA A 303 -20.74 6.89 9.98
CA ALA A 303 -21.69 6.28 9.06
C ALA A 303 -22.75 5.42 9.77
N ASP A 304 -22.35 4.68 10.81
CA ASP A 304 -23.27 3.90 11.64
C ASP A 304 -24.22 4.85 12.40
N ARG A 305 -23.71 5.97 12.93
CA ARG A 305 -24.52 6.99 13.59
C ARG A 305 -25.51 7.65 12.61
N TRP A 306 -25.09 8.01 11.41
CA TRP A 306 -25.96 8.59 10.39
C TRP A 306 -27.05 7.60 9.97
N SER A 307 -26.70 6.33 9.79
CA SER A 307 -27.66 5.26 9.50
C SER A 307 -28.70 5.12 10.62
N ARG A 308 -28.28 5.21 11.89
CA ARG A 308 -29.20 5.24 13.05
C ARG A 308 -30.14 6.44 13.01
N THR A 309 -29.66 7.63 12.65
CA THR A 309 -30.51 8.82 12.49
C THR A 309 -31.55 8.64 11.40
N ILE A 310 -31.19 8.04 10.25
CA ILE A 310 -32.15 7.72 9.19
C ILE A 310 -33.28 6.83 9.72
N LEU A 311 -32.94 5.78 10.49
CA LEU A 311 -33.95 4.90 11.08
C LEU A 311 -34.85 5.62 12.10
N SER A 312 -34.30 6.52 12.92
CA SER A 312 -35.10 7.35 13.82
C SER A 312 -36.10 8.22 13.06
N ILE A 313 -35.71 8.80 11.92
CA ILE A 313 -36.62 9.59 11.07
C ILE A 313 -37.72 8.68 10.48
N ALA A 314 -37.38 7.44 10.10
CA ALA A 314 -38.36 6.47 9.61
C ALA A 314 -39.37 6.10 10.70
N GLU A 315 -38.90 5.87 11.93
CA GLU A 315 -39.75 5.61 13.09
C GLU A 315 -40.70 6.78 13.39
N ASP A 316 -40.20 8.01 13.39
CA ASP A 316 -41.03 9.19 13.63
C ASP A 316 -42.09 9.36 12.52
N ARG A 317 -41.73 9.08 11.26
CA ARG A 317 -42.69 9.09 10.15
C ARG A 317 -43.76 8.01 10.31
N LEU A 318 -43.40 6.82 10.79
CA LEU A 318 -44.37 5.76 11.10
C LEU A 318 -45.34 6.20 12.20
N LYS A 319 -44.85 6.77 13.29
CA LYS A 319 -45.69 7.27 14.41
C LYS A 319 -46.65 8.38 13.98
N ASN A 320 -46.30 9.15 12.96
CA ASN A 320 -47.14 10.18 12.37
C ASN A 320 -47.99 9.65 11.18
N GLU A 321 -48.16 8.33 11.07
CA GLU A 321 -48.92 7.64 10.01
C GLU A 321 -48.45 7.95 8.57
N ASN A 322 -47.26 8.52 8.42
CA ASN A 322 -46.62 8.73 7.13
C ASN A 322 -45.90 7.46 6.67
N PHE A 323 -46.67 6.40 6.41
CA PHE A 323 -46.12 5.08 6.06
C PHE A 323 -45.26 5.11 4.79
N SER A 324 -45.72 5.79 3.74
CA SER A 324 -44.98 5.89 2.49
C SER A 324 -43.65 6.64 2.69
N GLY A 325 -43.65 7.71 3.50
CA GLY A 325 -42.44 8.45 3.85
C GLY A 325 -41.49 7.65 4.75
N ALA A 326 -42.01 6.87 5.70
CA ALA A 326 -41.22 5.99 6.57
C ALA A 326 -40.53 4.88 5.77
N ILE A 327 -41.25 4.20 4.86
CA ILE A 327 -40.67 3.20 3.96
C ILE A 327 -39.57 3.82 3.10
N ALA A 328 -39.86 4.95 2.44
CA ALA A 328 -38.87 5.63 1.59
C ALA A 328 -37.61 6.02 2.37
N THR A 329 -37.77 6.44 3.63
CA THR A 329 -36.65 6.80 4.52
C THR A 329 -35.78 5.59 4.86
N ALA A 330 -36.37 4.49 5.33
CA ALA A 330 -35.61 3.30 5.67
C ALA A 330 -34.89 2.71 4.44
N GLN A 331 -35.48 2.85 3.25
CA GLN A 331 -34.88 2.42 1.99
C GLN A 331 -33.68 3.27 1.53
N THR A 332 -33.43 4.45 2.11
CA THR A 332 -32.24 5.23 1.76
C THR A 332 -30.96 4.62 2.34
N ILE A 333 -31.06 3.71 3.32
CA ILE A 333 -29.90 3.04 3.91
C ILE A 333 -29.25 2.12 2.87
N PRO A 334 -27.94 2.32 2.56
CA PRO A 334 -27.25 1.52 1.55
C PRO A 334 -27.18 0.03 1.91
N PRO A 335 -27.22 -0.89 0.91
CA PRO A 335 -27.12 -2.34 1.13
C PRO A 335 -25.86 -2.84 1.85
N ASP A 336 -24.77 -2.06 1.78
CA ASP A 336 -23.50 -2.36 2.43
C ASP A 336 -23.37 -1.73 3.84
N SER A 337 -24.40 -1.05 4.33
CA SER A 337 -24.46 -0.58 5.72
C SER A 337 -24.62 -1.76 6.68
N ALA A 338 -23.97 -1.66 7.84
CA ALA A 338 -24.18 -2.60 8.95
C ALA A 338 -25.64 -2.65 9.42
N LEU A 339 -26.40 -1.58 9.16
CA LEU A 339 -27.80 -1.42 9.58
C LEU A 339 -28.81 -1.76 8.48
N TYR A 340 -28.36 -2.28 7.35
CA TYR A 340 -29.24 -2.59 6.23
C TYR A 340 -30.33 -3.62 6.58
N LYS A 341 -30.00 -4.69 7.32
CA LYS A 341 -31.00 -5.69 7.76
C LYS A 341 -32.09 -5.03 8.61
N GLU A 342 -31.69 -4.23 9.59
CA GLU A 342 -32.64 -3.51 10.44
C GLU A 342 -33.51 -2.53 9.63
N ALA A 343 -32.93 -1.88 8.61
CA ALA A 343 -33.69 -1.04 7.70
C ALA A 343 -34.77 -1.81 6.93
N GLN A 344 -34.48 -3.04 6.50
CA GLN A 344 -35.49 -3.91 5.86
C GLN A 344 -36.58 -4.34 6.85
N ASP A 345 -36.22 -4.57 8.11
CA ASP A 345 -37.19 -4.87 9.15
C ASP A 345 -38.13 -3.66 9.38
N TRP A 346 -37.59 -2.43 9.41
CA TRP A 346 -38.39 -1.19 9.47
C TRP A 346 -39.35 -1.04 8.28
N VAL A 347 -38.89 -1.36 7.07
CA VAL A 347 -39.73 -1.36 5.87
C VAL A 347 -40.87 -2.38 6.01
N THR A 348 -40.57 -3.57 6.53
CA THR A 348 -41.54 -4.65 6.73
C THR A 348 -42.60 -4.25 7.76
N LEU A 349 -42.18 -3.76 8.92
CA LEU A 349 -43.07 -3.25 9.97
C LEU A 349 -43.99 -2.13 9.45
N THR A 350 -43.42 -1.17 8.73
CA THR A 350 -44.17 -0.02 8.22
C THR A 350 -45.18 -0.42 7.15
N ARG A 351 -44.87 -1.43 6.31
CA ARG A 351 -45.82 -1.97 5.34
C ARG A 351 -47.00 -2.65 6.03
N ALA A 352 -46.75 -3.44 7.06
CA ALA A 352 -47.81 -4.06 7.86
C ALA A 352 -48.70 -3.00 8.52
N ALA A 353 -48.10 -1.98 9.14
CA ALA A 353 -48.86 -0.89 9.75
C ALA A 353 -49.75 -0.12 8.75
N LYS A 354 -49.28 0.06 7.52
CA LYS A 354 -50.07 0.65 6.43
C LYS A 354 -51.28 -0.23 6.04
N VAL A 355 -51.14 -1.55 6.10
CA VAL A 355 -52.24 -2.49 5.83
C VAL A 355 -53.25 -2.44 6.96
N ALA A 356 -52.78 -2.44 8.21
CA ALA A 356 -53.61 -2.33 9.42
C ALA A 356 -54.44 -1.03 9.50
N GLN A 357 -53.97 0.08 8.92
CA GLN A 357 -54.68 1.38 8.95
C GLN A 357 -56.11 1.32 8.37
N LYS A 358 -56.42 0.33 7.53
CA LYS A 358 -57.78 0.18 6.98
C LYS A 358 -58.82 -0.21 8.04
N GLU A 359 -58.37 -0.65 9.23
CA GLU A 359 -59.20 -1.10 10.35
C GLU A 359 -60.22 -2.19 9.96
N ASP A 360 -59.93 -2.94 8.89
CA ASP A 360 -60.69 -4.13 8.51
C ASP A 360 -60.04 -5.38 9.11
N LEU A 361 -60.88 -6.36 9.47
CA LEU A 361 -60.43 -7.60 10.13
C LEU A 361 -59.30 -8.27 9.34
N THR A 362 -59.45 -8.37 8.02
CA THR A 362 -58.44 -8.96 7.13
C THR A 362 -57.13 -8.17 7.13
N GLY A 363 -57.17 -6.84 7.11
CA GLY A 363 -55.95 -6.02 7.14
C GLY A 363 -55.20 -6.12 8.46
N LEU A 364 -55.92 -6.23 9.58
CA LEU A 364 -55.32 -6.44 10.90
C LEU A 364 -54.70 -7.85 11.02
N GLU A 365 -55.38 -8.89 10.52
CA GLU A 365 -54.87 -10.27 10.48
C GLU A 365 -53.61 -10.39 9.61
N ASP A 366 -53.64 -9.84 8.39
CA ASP A 366 -52.49 -9.82 7.46
C ASP A 366 -51.28 -9.08 8.07
N ALA A 367 -51.52 -7.93 8.71
CA ALA A 367 -50.48 -7.15 9.34
C ALA A 367 -49.86 -7.88 10.54
N LEU A 368 -50.67 -8.59 11.32
CA LEU A 368 -50.23 -9.37 12.47
C LEU A 368 -49.30 -10.51 12.06
N GLU A 369 -49.63 -11.25 10.99
CA GLU A 369 -48.80 -12.33 10.46
C GLU A 369 -47.39 -11.83 10.11
N VAL A 370 -47.31 -10.70 9.41
CA VAL A 370 -46.05 -10.10 8.97
C VAL A 370 -45.20 -9.64 10.16
N VAL A 371 -45.80 -8.97 11.13
CA VAL A 371 -45.06 -8.37 12.25
C VAL A 371 -44.63 -9.41 13.28
N GLN A 372 -45.40 -10.47 13.48
CA GLN A 372 -45.03 -11.59 14.35
C GLN A 372 -43.86 -12.42 13.79
N ALA A 373 -43.64 -12.38 12.47
CA ALA A 373 -42.52 -13.04 11.82
C ALA A 373 -41.18 -12.27 11.94
N ILE A 374 -41.18 -11.04 12.49
CA ILE A 374 -39.96 -10.27 12.70
C ILE A 374 -39.07 -10.96 13.74
N ASP A 375 -37.79 -11.14 13.39
CA ASP A 375 -36.78 -11.83 14.21
C ASP A 375 -36.75 -11.24 15.64
N PRO A 376 -36.88 -12.07 16.70
CA PRO A 376 -36.79 -11.62 18.09
C PRO A 376 -35.47 -10.93 18.46
N ASN A 377 -34.41 -11.17 17.70
CA ASN A 377 -33.12 -10.50 17.88
C ASN A 377 -33.02 -9.18 17.11
N SER A 378 -34.03 -8.82 16.31
CA SER A 378 -34.06 -7.55 15.59
C SER A 378 -34.17 -6.38 16.58
N PRO A 379 -33.40 -5.30 16.42
CA PRO A 379 -33.52 -4.11 17.27
C PRO A 379 -34.91 -3.47 17.27
N ILE A 380 -35.73 -3.75 16.25
CA ILE A 380 -37.09 -3.22 16.12
C ILE A 380 -38.17 -4.11 16.75
N PHE A 381 -37.79 -5.25 17.32
CA PHE A 381 -38.74 -6.26 17.80
C PHE A 381 -39.69 -5.70 18.88
N LYS A 382 -39.20 -4.77 19.71
CA LYS A 382 -40.03 -4.11 20.73
C LYS A 382 -41.17 -3.29 20.10
N GLN A 383 -40.86 -2.53 19.04
CA GLN A 383 -41.85 -1.73 18.31
C GLN A 383 -42.83 -2.63 17.56
N ALA A 384 -42.33 -3.68 16.93
CA ALA A 384 -43.15 -4.71 16.28
C ALA A 384 -44.16 -5.33 17.26
N LYS A 385 -43.69 -5.76 18.43
CA LYS A 385 -44.55 -6.36 19.46
C LYS A 385 -45.64 -5.40 19.96
N ALA A 386 -45.29 -4.13 20.20
CA ALA A 386 -46.26 -3.14 20.68
C ALA A 386 -47.41 -2.93 19.67
N LEU A 387 -47.10 -2.81 18.38
CA LEU A 387 -48.12 -2.69 17.32
C LEU A 387 -48.98 -3.96 17.19
N ALA A 388 -48.36 -5.15 17.33
CA ALA A 388 -49.10 -6.41 17.30
C ALA A 388 -50.10 -6.53 18.47
N GLU A 389 -49.72 -6.10 19.69
CA GLU A 389 -50.62 -6.07 20.85
C GLU A 389 -51.79 -5.10 20.65
N GLU A 390 -51.54 -3.95 20.04
CA GLU A 390 -52.57 -2.97 19.70
C GLU A 390 -53.60 -3.54 18.72
N TRP A 391 -53.15 -4.12 17.60
CA TRP A 391 -54.05 -4.71 16.60
C TRP A 391 -54.81 -5.93 17.13
N GLN A 392 -54.20 -6.75 17.99
CA GLN A 392 -54.91 -7.85 18.66
C GLN A 392 -56.07 -7.34 19.53
N SER A 393 -55.87 -6.23 20.24
CA SER A 393 -56.94 -5.62 21.03
C SER A 393 -58.06 -5.07 20.15
N GLN A 394 -57.75 -4.54 18.96
CA GLN A 394 -58.75 -4.03 18.01
C GLN A 394 -59.58 -5.15 17.37
N ILE A 395 -59.01 -6.35 17.20
CA ILE A 395 -59.75 -7.52 16.68
C ILE A 395 -60.70 -8.10 17.74
N GLN A 396 -60.33 -8.03 19.03
CA GLN A 396 -61.07 -8.65 20.14
C GLN A 396 -62.16 -7.76 20.75
N GLY A 397 -62.10 -6.44 20.55
CA GLY A 397 -63.08 -5.46 21.02
C GLY A 397 -64.11 -5.15 19.95
#